data_AF-A0AA36GCP6-F1
#
_entry.id   AF-A0AA36GCP6-F1
#
_cell.length_a   1.000
_cell.length_b   1.000
_cell.length_c   1.000
_cell.angle_alpha   90.00
_cell.angle_beta   90.00
_cell.angle_gamma   90.00
#
_symmetry.space_group_name_H-M   'P 1'
#
loop_
_entity.id
_entity.type
_entity.pdbx_description
1 polymer ?
#
loop_
_entity_poly.entity_id
_entity_poly.type
_entity_poly.pdbx_seq_one_letter_code
_entity_poly.pdbx_strand_id
1 'polypeptide(L)'
;MDFGLIGYLRHGGPDQKWYNCSAKTDEGWYATGDLIMISMSSTISGYFFWHGAVYCNYPRFIYLTGAAGLAVWTSSCLYCMTLATSRLAEIAGAVRVSRLLCRRNCFWICLFALTVGIIFGVFTPAPLFNSPMGAWFFSPFNESGRLLYIQAFIICTTHVGAAWGYLLMNYIPGFPPSLVLCGHIAWQWSHGVPGLVYFFLNRTIRRSVCEIFGINPKIGVYSITESHRRRASHLDSHTHSTEKPNKL
;
A
#
# COMPACT_ATOMS: atom_id res chain seq x y z
N MET A 1 -24.96 18.50 -37.52
CA MET A 1 -24.24 17.64 -36.55
C MET A 1 -25.27 17.17 -35.55
N ASP A 2 -25.52 15.87 -35.60
CA ASP A 2 -26.74 15.24 -35.12
C ASP A 2 -26.71 15.08 -33.59
N PHE A 3 -27.26 16.06 -32.86
CA PHE A 3 -27.40 16.00 -31.40
C PHE A 3 -28.24 14.79 -30.96
N GLY A 4 -29.06 14.23 -31.85
CA GLY A 4 -29.80 12.99 -31.63
C GLY A 4 -28.89 11.77 -31.52
N LEU A 5 -27.81 11.67 -32.30
CA LEU A 5 -26.89 10.52 -32.27
C LEU A 5 -25.99 10.54 -31.03
N ILE A 6 -25.58 11.72 -30.57
CA ILE A 6 -24.84 11.87 -29.31
C ILE A 6 -25.75 11.56 -28.12
N GLY A 7 -27.02 11.97 -28.16
CA GLY A 7 -28.04 11.56 -27.18
C GLY A 7 -28.30 10.05 -27.20
N TYR A 8 -28.38 9.43 -28.38
CA TYR A 8 -28.64 7.99 -28.57
C TYR A 8 -27.45 7.13 -28.15
N LEU A 9 -26.22 7.59 -28.37
CA LEU A 9 -25.00 6.94 -27.88
C LEU A 9 -24.78 7.18 -26.37
N ARG A 10 -25.24 8.31 -25.82
CA ARG A 10 -25.13 8.65 -24.39
C ARG A 10 -26.25 8.05 -23.52
N HIS A 11 -27.43 7.81 -24.09
CA HIS A 11 -28.61 7.32 -23.36
C HIS A 11 -29.18 5.98 -23.84
N GLY A 12 -28.71 5.42 -24.97
CA GLY A 12 -29.14 4.10 -25.45
C GLY A 12 -30.59 4.06 -25.95
N GLY A 13 -30.83 3.30 -27.03
CA GLY A 13 -32.15 3.11 -27.61
C GLY A 13 -33.17 2.40 -26.70
N PRO A 14 -34.44 2.32 -27.13
CA PRO A 14 -35.61 1.90 -26.35
C PRO A 14 -35.61 0.44 -25.83
N ASP A 15 -34.53 -0.31 -26.02
CA ASP A 15 -34.34 -1.68 -25.52
C ASP A 15 -33.42 -1.77 -24.29
N GLN A 16 -33.29 -0.70 -23.50
CA GLN A 16 -32.68 -0.80 -22.17
C GLN A 16 -33.62 -1.58 -21.22
N LYS A 17 -33.56 -2.92 -21.30
CA LYS A 17 -33.71 -3.76 -20.11
C LYS A 17 -32.58 -3.38 -19.18
N TRP A 18 -32.81 -2.35 -18.36
CA TRP A 18 -32.01 -2.07 -17.18
C TRP A 18 -31.78 -3.40 -16.48
N TYR A 19 -30.54 -3.83 -16.41
CA TYR A 19 -30.13 -4.95 -15.58
C TYR A 19 -30.47 -4.51 -14.16
N ASN A 20 -31.65 -4.94 -13.69
CA ASN A 20 -32.27 -4.54 -12.44
C ASN A 20 -31.57 -5.24 -11.26
N CYS A 21 -30.26 -5.01 -11.14
CA CYS A 21 -29.57 -5.14 -9.87
C CYS A 21 -29.91 -3.84 -9.14
N SER A 22 -30.81 -3.93 -8.18
CA SER A 22 -31.38 -2.78 -7.46
C SER A 22 -30.28 -1.90 -6.85
N ALA A 23 -29.83 -0.90 -7.62
CA ALA A 23 -28.63 -0.07 -7.42
C ALA A 23 -28.64 0.79 -6.14
N LYS A 24 -29.65 0.64 -5.28
CA LYS A 24 -29.84 1.45 -4.06
C LYS A 24 -29.66 0.67 -2.77
N THR A 25 -29.84 -0.66 -2.76
CA THR A 25 -29.66 -1.49 -1.55
C THR A 25 -28.30 -2.19 -1.50
N ASP A 26 -27.65 -2.38 -2.65
CA ASP A 26 -26.38 -3.10 -2.76
C ASP A 26 -25.18 -2.23 -2.30
N GLU A 27 -25.28 -0.90 -2.49
CA GLU A 27 -24.27 0.09 -2.09
C GLU A 27 -24.23 0.36 -0.59
N GLY A 28 -25.35 0.11 0.09
CA GLY A 28 -25.45 0.23 1.54
C GLY A 28 -24.48 -0.72 2.24
N TRP A 29 -24.23 -1.91 1.69
CA TRP A 29 -23.38 -2.92 2.32
C TRP A 29 -21.90 -2.52 2.34
N TYR A 30 -21.39 -2.01 1.21
CA TYR A 30 -20.01 -1.54 1.12
C TYR A 30 -19.78 -0.33 2.03
N ALA A 31 -20.69 0.65 1.99
CA ALA A 31 -20.61 1.83 2.85
C ALA A 31 -20.77 1.50 4.34
N THR A 32 -21.64 0.54 4.69
CA THR A 32 -21.83 0.11 6.09
C THR A 32 -20.58 -0.57 6.63
N GLY A 33 -19.88 -1.35 5.80
CA GLY A 33 -18.59 -1.96 6.17
C GLY A 33 -17.54 -0.92 6.55
N ASP A 34 -17.42 0.16 5.77
CA ASP A 34 -16.48 1.25 6.04
C ASP A 34 -16.82 2.03 7.32
N LEU A 35 -18.12 2.31 7.54
CA LEU A 35 -18.58 2.99 8.75
C LEU A 35 -18.31 2.18 10.01
N ILE A 36 -18.54 0.86 9.96
CA ILE A 36 -18.27 -0.05 11.08
C ILE A 36 -16.77 -0.10 11.37
N MET A 37 -15.93 -0.19 10.32
CA MET A 37 -14.47 -0.20 10.46
C MET A 37 -13.96 1.05 11.17
N ILE A 38 -14.33 2.24 10.68
CA ILE A 38 -13.86 3.52 11.23
C ILE A 38 -14.26 3.63 12.70
N SER A 39 -15.49 3.23 13.02
CA SER A 39 -16.01 3.27 14.40
C SER A 39 -15.17 2.40 15.34
N MET A 40 -14.86 1.16 14.93
CA MET A 40 -14.06 0.24 15.74
C MET A 40 -12.61 0.71 15.88
N SER A 41 -11.96 1.09 14.78
CA SER A 41 -10.55 1.50 14.78
C SER A 41 -10.31 2.82 15.53
N SER A 42 -11.23 3.77 15.43
CA SER A 42 -11.11 5.07 16.11
C SER A 42 -11.33 4.95 17.62
N THR A 43 -12.30 4.12 18.04
CA THR A 43 -12.59 3.91 19.47
C THR A 43 -11.43 3.23 20.19
N ILE A 44 -10.85 2.19 19.57
CA ILE A 44 -9.70 1.46 20.14
C ILE A 44 -8.47 2.38 20.24
N SER A 45 -8.19 3.15 19.19
CA SER A 45 -7.08 4.10 19.17
C SER A 45 -7.25 5.21 20.22
N GLY A 46 -8.47 5.74 20.36
CA GLY A 46 -8.81 6.74 21.38
C GLY A 46 -8.66 6.21 22.80
N TYR A 47 -9.09 4.97 23.05
CA TYR A 47 -8.90 4.31 24.35
C TYR A 47 -7.41 4.18 24.70
N PHE A 48 -6.57 3.74 23.75
CA PHE A 48 -5.13 3.64 23.99
C PHE A 48 -4.45 4.99 24.19
N PHE A 49 -4.93 6.03 23.51
CA PHE A 49 -4.41 7.37 23.68
C PHE A 49 -4.70 7.91 25.09
N TRP A 50 -5.93 7.74 25.58
CA TRP A 50 -6.35 8.16 26.92
C TRP A 50 -5.55 7.46 28.02
N HIS A 51 -5.27 6.16 27.86
CA HIS A 51 -4.53 5.37 28.86
C HIS A 51 -3.01 5.48 28.77
N GLY A 52 -2.45 6.28 27.86
CA GLY A 52 -1.00 6.35 27.72
C GLY A 52 -0.37 5.03 27.25
N ALA A 53 -1.13 4.19 26.53
CA ALA A 53 -0.73 2.80 26.28
C ALA A 53 0.46 2.72 25.31
N VAL A 54 1.46 1.93 25.69
CA VAL A 54 2.63 1.57 24.89
C VAL A 54 2.76 0.05 24.85
N TYR A 55 3.41 -0.49 23.81
CA TYR A 55 3.59 -1.93 23.64
C TYR A 55 4.14 -2.63 24.90
N CYS A 56 5.05 -1.98 25.64
CA CYS A 56 5.64 -2.50 26.86
C CYS A 56 4.64 -2.69 28.01
N ASN A 57 3.52 -1.96 28.02
CA ASN A 57 2.52 -2.03 29.09
C ASN A 57 1.47 -3.13 28.82
N TYR A 58 1.04 -3.30 27.56
CA TYR A 58 0.01 -4.26 27.17
C TYR A 58 0.38 -5.03 25.88
N PRO A 59 1.42 -5.88 25.88
CA PRO A 59 2.00 -6.44 24.65
C PRO A 59 1.02 -7.32 23.87
N ARG A 60 0.31 -8.22 24.55
CA ARG A 60 -0.67 -9.12 23.90
C ARG A 60 -1.86 -8.35 23.34
N PHE A 61 -2.38 -7.39 24.10
CA PHE A 61 -3.57 -6.64 23.72
C PHE A 61 -3.28 -5.68 22.55
N ILE A 62 -2.16 -4.97 22.58
CA ILE A 62 -1.74 -4.06 21.50
C ILE A 62 -1.41 -4.85 20.23
N TYR A 63 -0.77 -6.02 20.35
CA TYR A 63 -0.48 -6.87 19.19
C TYR A 63 -1.76 -7.39 18.53
N LEU A 64 -2.70 -7.94 19.31
CA LEU A 64 -3.97 -8.48 18.78
C LEU A 64 -4.83 -7.38 18.16
N THR A 65 -4.95 -6.23 18.81
CA THR A 65 -5.71 -5.10 18.28
C THR A 65 -5.06 -4.49 17.04
N GLY A 66 -3.72 -4.47 16.96
CA GLY A 66 -2.98 -4.07 15.77
C GLY A 66 -3.18 -5.01 14.59
N ALA A 67 -3.11 -6.33 14.82
CA ALA A 67 -3.35 -7.35 13.79
C ALA A 67 -4.79 -7.29 13.26
N ALA A 68 -5.77 -7.19 14.17
CA ALA A 68 -7.17 -7.02 13.83
C ALA A 68 -7.41 -5.71 13.07
N GLY A 69 -6.81 -4.59 13.53
CA GLY A 69 -6.89 -3.31 12.85
C GLY A 69 -6.35 -3.36 11.43
N LEU A 70 -5.23 -4.05 11.21
CA LEU A 70 -4.65 -4.27 9.88
C LEU A 70 -5.58 -5.10 8.97
N ALA A 71 -6.14 -6.18 9.49
CA ALA A 71 -7.06 -7.03 8.74
C ALA A 71 -8.31 -6.26 8.30
N VAL A 72 -8.92 -5.51 9.21
CA VAL A 72 -10.12 -4.73 8.92
C VAL A 72 -9.81 -3.57 7.96
N TRP A 73 -8.66 -2.90 8.11
CA TRP A 73 -8.25 -1.82 7.20
C TRP A 73 -8.02 -2.31 5.77
N THR A 74 -7.38 -3.47 5.61
CA THR A 74 -7.17 -4.05 4.28
C THR A 74 -8.47 -4.50 3.64
N SER A 75 -9.41 -5.07 4.40
CA SER A 75 -10.75 -5.38 3.91
C SER A 75 -11.55 -4.14 3.49
N SER A 76 -11.51 -3.05 4.26
CA SER A 76 -12.24 -1.81 3.93
C SER A 76 -11.74 -1.20 2.62
N CYS A 77 -10.43 -1.18 2.40
CA CYS A 77 -9.85 -0.72 1.13
C CYS A 77 -10.40 -1.50 -0.07
N LEU A 78 -10.59 -2.82 0.05
CA LEU A 78 -11.13 -3.65 -1.03
C LEU A 78 -12.62 -3.39 -1.28
N TYR A 79 -13.40 -3.06 -0.24
CA TYR A 79 -14.79 -2.59 -0.40
C TYR A 79 -14.87 -1.28 -1.17
N CYS A 80 -14.04 -0.29 -0.81
CA CYS A 80 -13.95 0.98 -1.53
C CYS A 80 -13.59 0.78 -3.01
N MET A 81 -12.63 -0.11 -3.31
CA MET A 81 -12.23 -0.39 -4.69
C MET A 81 -13.35 -1.09 -5.47
N THR A 82 -14.10 -1.97 -4.80
CA THR A 82 -15.25 -2.65 -5.43
C THR A 82 -16.39 -1.69 -5.73
N LEU A 83 -16.67 -0.74 -4.82
CA LEU A 83 -17.60 0.37 -5.04
C LEU A 83 -17.14 1.29 -6.19
N ALA A 84 -15.85 1.61 -6.25
CA ALA A 84 -15.33 2.43 -7.35
C ALA A 84 -15.50 1.71 -8.71
N THR A 85 -15.20 0.41 -8.76
CA THR A 85 -15.32 -0.38 -9.99
C THR A 85 -16.77 -0.59 -10.42
N SER A 86 -17.74 -0.68 -9.50
CA SER A 86 -19.16 -0.73 -9.88
C SER A 86 -19.58 0.55 -10.62
N ARG A 87 -19.16 1.71 -10.11
CA ARG A 87 -19.45 3.02 -10.73
C ARG A 87 -18.75 3.23 -12.07
N LEU A 88 -17.48 2.83 -12.16
CA LEU A 88 -16.77 2.90 -13.43
C LEU A 88 -17.36 1.96 -14.47
N ALA A 89 -17.84 0.77 -14.08
CA ALA A 89 -18.48 -0.17 -14.99
C ALA A 89 -19.84 0.33 -15.51
N GLU A 90 -20.62 1.01 -14.67
CA GLU A 90 -21.86 1.68 -15.08
C GLU A 90 -21.60 2.79 -16.11
N ILE A 91 -20.61 3.65 -15.85
CA ILE A 91 -20.24 4.76 -16.75
C ILE A 91 -19.68 4.24 -18.07
N ALA A 92 -18.86 3.19 -18.04
CA ALA A 92 -18.24 2.61 -19.23
C ALA A 92 -19.19 1.70 -20.04
N GLY A 93 -20.42 1.48 -19.60
CA GLY A 93 -21.35 0.53 -20.24
C GLY A 93 -20.83 -0.91 -20.23
N ALA A 94 -19.95 -1.27 -19.28
CA ALA A 94 -19.27 -2.55 -19.22
C ALA A 94 -20.19 -3.65 -18.65
N VAL A 95 -21.10 -4.16 -19.48
CA VAL A 95 -22.16 -5.13 -19.11
C VAL A 95 -21.63 -6.38 -18.41
N ARG A 96 -20.44 -6.86 -18.78
CA ARG A 96 -19.80 -8.04 -18.15
C ARG A 96 -19.39 -7.77 -16.70
N VAL A 97 -18.80 -6.62 -16.44
CA VAL A 97 -18.29 -6.23 -15.11
C VAL A 97 -19.46 -5.91 -14.18
N SER A 98 -20.46 -5.17 -14.67
CA SER A 98 -21.69 -4.90 -13.91
C SER A 98 -22.41 -6.19 -13.50
N ARG A 99 -22.45 -7.22 -14.38
CA ARG A 99 -23.00 -8.54 -14.04
C ARG A 99 -22.21 -9.28 -12.96
N LEU A 100 -20.88 -9.15 -12.97
CA LEU A 100 -20.00 -9.75 -11.97
C LEU A 100 -20.15 -9.10 -10.59
N LEU A 101 -20.41 -7.79 -10.54
CA LEU A 101 -20.54 -7.02 -9.30
C LEU A 101 -21.97 -7.00 -8.74
N CYS A 102 -22.94 -7.58 -9.45
CA CYS A 102 -24.33 -7.64 -9.02
C CYS A 102 -24.52 -8.49 -7.74
N ARG A 103 -25.61 -8.20 -7.00
CA ARG A 103 -26.02 -8.81 -5.71
C ARG A 103 -25.74 -10.30 -5.54
N ARG A 104 -25.89 -11.11 -6.60
CA ARG A 104 -25.62 -12.56 -6.55
C ARG A 104 -24.18 -12.91 -6.14
N ASN A 105 -23.23 -12.07 -6.53
CA ASN A 105 -21.81 -12.25 -6.24
C ASN A 105 -21.34 -11.39 -5.06
N CYS A 106 -22.17 -10.51 -4.51
CA CYS A 106 -21.82 -9.63 -3.39
C CYS A 106 -21.31 -10.42 -2.18
N PHE A 107 -21.96 -11.54 -1.83
CA PHE A 107 -21.49 -12.44 -0.77
C PHE A 107 -20.05 -12.93 -1.03
N TRP A 108 -19.76 -13.38 -2.25
CA TRP A 108 -18.44 -13.89 -2.64
C TRP A 108 -17.37 -12.79 -2.68
N ILE A 109 -17.74 -11.60 -3.14
CA ILE A 109 -16.89 -10.41 -3.12
C ILE A 109 -16.56 -10.03 -1.68
N CYS A 110 -17.55 -10.03 -0.80
CA CYS A 110 -17.35 -9.73 0.61
C CYS A 110 -16.49 -10.75 1.31
N LEU A 111 -16.73 -12.03 1.05
CA LEU A 111 -15.90 -13.12 1.57
C LEU A 111 -14.46 -13.00 1.08
N PHE A 112 -14.26 -12.66 -0.19
CA PHE A 112 -12.92 -12.44 -0.75
C PHE A 112 -12.20 -11.28 -0.05
N ALA A 113 -12.85 -10.12 0.11
CA ALA A 113 -12.28 -8.97 0.80
C ALA A 113 -11.93 -9.26 2.26
N LEU A 114 -12.77 -10.01 2.97
CA LEU A 114 -12.49 -10.47 4.34
C LEU A 114 -11.32 -11.45 4.39
N THR A 115 -11.30 -12.42 3.47
CA THR A 115 -10.25 -13.44 3.42
C THR A 115 -8.89 -12.79 3.13
N VAL A 116 -8.83 -11.86 2.18
CA VAL A 116 -7.61 -11.09 1.91
C VAL A 116 -7.19 -10.29 3.14
N GLY A 117 -8.12 -9.63 3.82
CA GLY A 117 -7.79 -8.90 5.05
C GLY A 117 -7.25 -9.79 6.16
N ILE A 118 -7.86 -10.96 6.39
CA ILE A 118 -7.38 -11.95 7.36
C ILE A 118 -5.98 -12.45 7.00
N ILE A 119 -5.71 -12.74 5.73
CA ILE A 119 -4.37 -13.11 5.26
C ILE A 119 -3.38 -11.99 5.60
N PHE A 120 -3.70 -10.73 5.30
CA PHE A 120 -2.83 -9.62 5.68
C PHE A 120 -2.63 -9.51 7.20
N GLY A 121 -3.67 -9.70 8.00
CA GLY A 121 -3.57 -9.67 9.47
C GLY A 121 -2.73 -10.80 10.08
N VAL A 122 -2.65 -11.96 9.43
CA VAL A 122 -1.88 -13.13 9.91
C VAL A 122 -0.44 -13.10 9.42
N PHE A 123 -0.22 -12.77 8.15
CA PHE A 123 1.10 -12.86 7.52
C PHE A 123 1.92 -11.57 7.59
N THR A 124 1.29 -10.44 7.92
CA THR A 124 1.98 -9.14 8.06
C THR A 124 2.25 -8.85 9.53
N PRO A 125 3.44 -8.35 9.91
CA PRO A 125 3.69 -7.92 11.27
C PRO A 125 2.67 -6.84 11.68
N ALA A 126 2.00 -7.09 12.81
CA ALA A 126 0.98 -6.19 13.34
C ALA A 126 1.59 -4.81 13.63
N PRO A 127 0.92 -3.71 13.25
CA PRO A 127 1.35 -2.38 13.64
C PRO A 127 1.21 -2.23 15.17
N LEU A 128 2.17 -1.55 15.77
CA LEU A 128 2.23 -1.33 17.22
C LEU A 128 1.76 0.09 17.54
N PHE A 129 0.85 0.23 18.50
CA PHE A 129 0.40 1.54 18.97
C PHE A 129 1.42 2.17 19.91
N ASN A 130 1.70 3.45 19.70
CA ASN A 130 2.53 4.25 20.60
C ASN A 130 1.82 5.54 21.01
N SER A 131 1.39 5.63 22.27
CA SER A 131 0.67 6.80 22.80
C SER A 131 1.43 8.14 22.67
N PRO A 132 2.75 8.25 22.96
CA PRO A 132 3.50 9.49 22.78
C PRO A 132 3.45 10.06 21.35
N MET A 133 3.32 9.20 20.35
CA MET A 133 3.19 9.60 18.94
C MET A 133 1.74 9.59 18.44
N GLY A 134 0.80 9.09 19.25
CA GLY A 134 -0.62 9.00 18.93
C GLY A 134 -0.97 8.14 17.72
N ALA A 135 -0.11 7.20 17.31
CA ALA A 135 -0.26 6.49 16.04
C ALA A 135 0.19 5.03 16.10
N TRP A 136 -0.27 4.28 15.09
CA TRP A 136 0.05 2.88 14.84
C TRP A 136 1.22 2.79 13.84
N PHE A 137 2.28 2.09 14.23
CA PHE A 137 3.47 1.97 13.39
C PHE A 137 3.73 0.50 13.04
N PHE A 138 3.75 0.20 11.75
CA PHE A 138 4.36 -1.04 11.26
C PHE A 138 5.85 -0.95 11.53
N SER A 139 6.42 -1.80 12.38
CA SER A 139 7.81 -1.70 12.82
C SER A 139 8.80 -1.48 11.65
N PRO A 140 9.44 -0.30 11.53
CA PRO A 140 10.55 -0.13 10.61
C PRO A 140 11.66 0.62 11.36
N PHE A 141 12.20 0.03 12.42
CA PHE A 141 13.37 0.61 13.09
C PHE A 141 14.67 0.40 12.30
N ASN A 142 14.60 -0.14 11.06
CA ASN A 142 15.71 -0.20 10.13
C ASN A 142 15.59 0.89 9.05
N GLU A 143 16.72 1.45 8.61
CA GLU A 143 16.73 2.49 7.56
C GLU A 143 16.06 2.04 6.25
N SER A 144 16.08 0.74 5.97
CA SER A 144 15.50 0.12 4.77
C SER A 144 13.98 0.22 4.71
N GLY A 145 13.27 0.07 5.83
CA GLY A 145 11.81 0.16 5.88
C GLY A 145 11.30 1.57 5.60
N ARG A 146 11.99 2.59 6.12
CA ARG A 146 11.69 4.01 5.90
C ARG A 146 11.68 4.36 4.41
N LEU A 147 12.66 3.86 3.65
CA LEU A 147 12.77 4.08 2.21
C LEU A 147 11.62 3.43 1.43
N LEU A 148 11.19 2.23 1.81
CA LEU A 148 10.06 1.54 1.20
C LEU A 148 8.73 2.29 1.43
N TYR A 149 8.51 2.81 2.64
CA TYR A 149 7.32 3.61 2.93
C TYR A 149 7.30 4.93 2.15
N ILE A 150 8.43 5.64 2.10
CA ILE A 150 8.58 6.87 1.31
C ILE A 150 8.31 6.58 -0.18
N GLN A 151 8.84 5.46 -0.67
CA GLN A 151 8.60 5.03 -2.05
C GLN A 151 7.12 4.75 -2.32
N ALA A 152 6.45 3.95 -1.47
CA ALA A 152 5.04 3.66 -1.63
C ALA A 152 4.18 4.93 -1.58
N PHE A 153 4.49 5.85 -0.65
CA PHE A 153 3.80 7.12 -0.52
C PHE A 153 3.92 7.98 -1.79
N ILE A 154 5.12 8.13 -2.34
CA ILE A 154 5.38 8.89 -3.58
C ILE A 154 4.64 8.26 -4.77
N ILE A 155 4.66 6.93 -4.89
CA ILE A 155 3.97 6.22 -5.97
C ILE A 155 2.46 6.45 -5.88
N CYS A 156 1.86 6.24 -4.71
CA CYS A 156 0.42 6.36 -4.51
C CYS A 156 -0.09 7.79 -4.74
N THR A 157 0.61 8.80 -4.21
CA THR A 157 0.23 10.22 -4.42
C THR A 157 0.28 10.62 -5.88
N THR A 158 1.28 10.15 -6.63
CA THR A 158 1.40 10.41 -8.08
C THR A 158 0.25 9.78 -8.86
N HIS A 159 -0.19 8.57 -8.50
CA HIS A 159 -1.33 7.89 -9.14
C HIS A 159 -2.66 8.59 -8.83
N VAL A 160 -2.87 9.02 -7.59
CA VAL A 160 -4.07 9.79 -7.20
C VAL A 160 -4.13 11.13 -7.94
N GLY A 161 -3.01 11.84 -8.04
CA GLY A 161 -2.92 13.10 -8.78
C GLY A 161 -3.24 12.93 -10.28
N ALA A 162 -2.73 11.86 -10.90
CA ALA A 162 -3.04 11.55 -12.29
C ALA A 162 -4.54 11.22 -12.50
N ALA A 163 -5.14 10.43 -11.60
CA ALA A 163 -6.57 10.12 -11.64
C ALA A 163 -7.44 11.38 -11.48
N TRP A 164 -7.09 12.27 -10.55
CA TRP A 164 -7.77 13.55 -10.36
C TRP A 164 -7.63 14.49 -11.57
N GLY A 165 -6.43 14.62 -12.13
CA GLY A 165 -6.19 15.41 -13.34
C GLY A 165 -7.03 14.91 -14.53
N TYR A 166 -7.20 13.59 -14.65
CA TYR A 166 -8.06 12.98 -15.66
C TYR A 166 -9.55 13.28 -15.46
N LEU A 167 -10.02 13.32 -14.22
CA LEU A 167 -11.40 13.72 -13.93
C LEU A 167 -11.64 15.19 -14.25
N LEU A 168 -10.69 16.08 -13.91
CA LEU A 168 -10.79 17.51 -14.18
C LEU A 168 -10.85 17.83 -15.67
N MET A 169 -10.02 17.19 -16.50
CA MET A 169 -10.06 17.38 -17.95
C MET A 169 -11.37 16.89 -18.59
N ASN A 170 -12.05 15.92 -17.98
CA ASN A 170 -13.30 15.36 -18.50
C ASN A 170 -14.55 16.14 -18.06
N TYR A 171 -14.55 16.75 -16.87
CA TYR A 171 -15.73 17.41 -16.30
C TYR A 171 -15.77 18.94 -16.51
N ILE A 172 -14.63 19.58 -16.83
CA ILE A 172 -14.58 21.04 -17.04
C ILE A 172 -14.60 21.35 -18.55
N PRO A 173 -15.73 21.82 -19.11
CA PRO A 173 -15.77 22.29 -20.48
C PRO A 173 -14.90 23.56 -20.63
N GLY A 174 -14.00 23.56 -21.63
CA GLY A 174 -13.03 24.65 -21.84
C GLY A 174 -11.69 24.45 -21.13
N PHE A 175 -11.37 23.23 -20.68
CA PHE A 175 -10.10 22.94 -20.02
C PHE A 175 -8.90 23.29 -20.93
N PRO A 176 -7.93 24.08 -20.44
CA PRO A 176 -6.86 24.60 -21.28
C PRO A 176 -5.93 23.47 -21.79
N PRO A 177 -5.53 23.48 -23.08
CA PRO A 177 -4.70 22.43 -23.68
C PRO A 177 -3.36 22.22 -22.98
N SER A 178 -2.81 23.28 -22.37
CA SER A 178 -1.58 23.20 -21.57
C SER A 178 -1.71 22.25 -20.38
N LEU A 179 -2.84 22.29 -19.67
CA LEU A 179 -3.10 21.40 -18.53
C LEU A 179 -3.40 19.97 -18.96
N VAL A 180 -3.98 19.74 -20.15
CA VAL A 180 -4.15 18.40 -20.72
C VAL A 180 -2.78 17.77 -21.03
N LEU A 181 -1.88 18.55 -21.63
CA LEU A 181 -0.50 18.12 -21.89
C LEU A 181 0.25 17.83 -20.58
N CYS A 182 0.11 18.70 -19.56
CA CYS A 182 0.65 18.44 -18.22
C CYS A 182 0.09 17.14 -17.60
N GLY A 183 -1.20 16.84 -17.81
CA GLY A 183 -1.82 15.59 -17.36
C GLY A 183 -1.21 14.35 -18.03
N HIS A 184 -0.98 14.40 -19.34
CA HIS A 184 -0.30 13.31 -20.05
C HIS A 184 1.17 13.15 -19.63
N ILE A 185 1.89 14.24 -19.39
CA ILE A 185 3.27 14.19 -18.90
C ILE A 185 3.32 13.62 -17.48
N ALA A 186 2.41 14.05 -16.60
CA ALA A 186 2.28 13.53 -15.25
C ALA A 186 1.95 12.02 -15.25
N TRP A 187 1.10 11.57 -16.17
CA TRP A 187 0.80 10.14 -16.37
C TRP A 187 2.07 9.33 -16.73
N GLN A 188 2.89 9.82 -17.66
CA GLN A 188 4.13 9.13 -18.05
C GLN A 188 5.12 9.08 -16.88
N TRP A 189 5.18 10.15 -16.08
CA TRP A 189 5.97 10.20 -14.86
C TRP A 189 5.53 9.17 -13.81
N SER A 190 4.23 8.89 -13.66
CA SER A 190 3.70 7.87 -12.74
C SER A 190 4.33 6.49 -12.94
N HIS A 191 4.64 6.13 -14.19
CA HIS A 191 5.26 4.85 -14.54
C HIS A 191 6.80 4.89 -14.48
N GLY A 192 7.42 6.06 -14.65
CA GLY A 192 8.88 6.23 -14.56
C GLY A 192 9.43 6.39 -13.14
N VAL A 193 8.62 6.96 -12.22
CA VAL A 193 9.01 7.23 -10.83
C VAL A 193 9.43 5.98 -10.05
N PRO A 194 8.73 4.82 -10.11
CA PRO A 194 9.19 3.62 -9.41
C PRO A 194 10.60 3.19 -9.82
N GLY A 195 10.91 3.24 -11.12
CA GLY A 195 12.23 2.88 -11.65
C GLY A 195 13.33 3.83 -11.17
N LEU A 196 13.08 5.14 -11.20
CA LEU A 196 14.01 6.15 -10.70
C LEU A 196 14.22 6.03 -9.19
N VAL A 197 13.14 5.87 -8.42
CA VAL A 197 13.20 5.72 -6.96
C VAL A 197 13.99 4.46 -6.59
N TYR A 198 13.73 3.32 -7.23
CA TYR A 198 14.52 2.10 -7.01
C TYR A 198 15.99 2.27 -7.38
N PHE A 199 16.29 2.97 -8.48
CA PHE A 199 17.65 3.24 -8.91
C PHE A 199 18.44 4.11 -7.91
N PHE A 200 17.82 5.17 -7.38
CA PHE A 200 18.48 6.08 -6.44
C PHE A 200 18.50 5.56 -5.00
N LEU A 201 17.46 4.85 -4.56
CA LEU A 201 17.28 4.45 -3.16
C LEU A 201 17.70 3.02 -2.84
N ASN A 202 17.74 2.11 -3.82
CA ASN A 202 18.12 0.71 -3.57
C ASN A 202 19.60 0.46 -3.91
N ARG A 203 20.43 0.32 -2.87
CA ARG A 203 21.88 0.08 -3.01
C ARG A 203 22.20 -1.20 -3.78
N THR A 204 21.34 -2.22 -3.73
CA THR A 204 21.54 -3.49 -4.44
C THR A 204 21.35 -3.31 -5.94
N ILE A 205 20.29 -2.61 -6.36
CA ILE A 205 20.01 -2.34 -7.78
C ILE A 205 21.11 -1.45 -8.37
N ARG A 206 21.56 -0.43 -7.64
CA ARG A 206 22.67 0.41 -8.08
C ARG A 206 23.96 -0.40 -8.26
N ARG A 207 24.24 -1.39 -7.40
CA ARG A 207 25.38 -2.30 -7.57
C ARG A 207 25.24 -3.17 -8.82
N SER A 208 24.08 -3.79 -9.03
CA SER A 208 23.84 -4.61 -10.22
C SER A 208 23.94 -3.82 -11.52
N VAL A 209 23.42 -2.58 -11.55
CA VAL A 209 23.60 -1.66 -12.69
C VAL A 209 25.07 -1.33 -12.87
N CYS A 210 25.77 -0.90 -11.81
CA CYS A 210 27.19 -0.57 -11.89
C CYS A 210 28.04 -1.75 -12.41
N GLU A 211 27.72 -2.99 -12.03
CA GLU A 211 28.33 -4.21 -12.58
C GLU A 211 28.04 -4.40 -14.07
N ILE A 212 26.79 -4.23 -14.51
CA ILE A 212 26.39 -4.33 -15.92
C ILE A 212 27.10 -3.30 -16.80
N PHE A 213 27.31 -2.09 -16.28
CA PHE A 213 28.02 -1.02 -16.98
C PHE A 213 29.53 -1.01 -16.75
N GLY A 214 30.09 -2.03 -16.08
CA GLY A 214 31.53 -2.17 -15.85
C GLY A 214 32.13 -1.10 -14.90
N ILE A 215 31.29 -0.34 -14.20
CA ILE A 215 31.70 0.65 -13.21
C ILE A 215 31.88 -0.09 -11.89
N ASN A 216 33.11 -0.43 -11.53
CA ASN A 216 33.40 -1.11 -10.26
C ASN A 216 33.52 -0.07 -9.13
N PRO A 217 32.52 0.11 -8.24
CA PRO A 217 32.68 1.01 -7.11
C PRO A 217 33.66 0.36 -6.13
N LYS A 218 34.92 0.80 -6.18
CA LYS A 218 35.95 0.45 -5.18
C LYS A 218 35.51 0.96 -3.80
N ILE A 219 34.69 0.17 -3.09
CA ILE A 219 34.40 0.35 -1.67
C ILE A 219 35.30 -0.63 -0.92
N GLY A 220 36.22 -0.08 -0.14
CA GLY A 220 37.35 -0.76 0.47
C GLY A 220 36.98 -1.98 1.32
N VAL A 221 37.22 -3.16 0.74
CA VAL A 221 37.32 -4.46 1.44
C VAL A 221 38.45 -4.45 2.48
N TYR A 222 39.37 -3.48 2.44
CA TYR A 222 40.50 -3.36 3.37
C TYR A 222 40.07 -3.25 4.85
N SER A 223 38.91 -2.64 5.15
CA SER A 223 38.47 -2.45 6.55
C SER A 223 37.87 -3.70 7.21
N ILE A 224 37.25 -4.59 6.43
CA ILE A 224 36.60 -5.81 6.96
C ILE A 224 37.65 -6.91 7.16
N THR A 225 38.60 -7.05 6.23
CA THR A 225 39.67 -8.05 6.35
C THR A 225 40.63 -7.74 7.50
N GLU A 226 40.95 -6.46 7.74
CA GLU A 226 41.83 -6.05 8.84
C GLU A 226 41.16 -6.25 10.22
N SER A 227 39.86 -5.96 10.33
CA SER A 227 39.11 -6.17 11.58
C SER A 227 38.89 -7.65 11.89
N HIS A 228 38.63 -8.49 10.88
CA HIS A 228 38.59 -9.95 11.05
C HIS A 228 39.98 -10.53 11.39
N ARG A 229 41.06 -10.05 10.75
CA ARG A 229 42.44 -10.48 11.04
C ARG A 229 42.87 -10.10 12.46
N ARG A 230 42.56 -8.87 12.91
CA ARG A 230 42.81 -8.43 14.30
C ARG A 230 42.00 -9.20 15.34
N ARG A 231 40.77 -9.61 15.00
CA ARG A 231 39.92 -10.39 15.90
C ARG A 231 40.39 -11.84 16.00
N ALA A 232 40.85 -12.43 14.90
CA ALA A 232 41.48 -13.75 14.87
C ALA A 232 42.78 -13.79 15.68
N SER A 233 43.67 -12.80 15.51
CA SER A 233 44.91 -12.73 16.30
C SER A 233 44.68 -12.50 17.79
N HIS A 234 43.59 -11.84 18.18
CA HIS A 234 43.20 -11.68 19.58
C HIS A 234 42.66 -12.98 20.19
N LEU A 235 41.90 -13.78 19.44
CA LEU A 235 41.47 -15.10 19.90
C LEU A 235 42.64 -16.06 20.08
N ASP A 236 43.59 -16.10 19.14
CA ASP A 236 44.77 -16.97 19.24
C ASP A 236 45.67 -16.64 20.45
N SER A 237 45.76 -15.36 20.82
CA SER A 237 46.50 -14.94 22.02
C SER A 237 45.85 -15.38 23.34
N HIS A 238 44.53 -15.56 23.35
CA HIS A 238 43.77 -16.02 24.52
C HIS A 238 43.82 -17.55 24.68
N THR A 239 43.77 -18.31 23.59
CA THR A 239 43.91 -19.78 23.63
C THR A 239 45.30 -20.21 24.08
N HIS A 240 46.35 -19.49 23.68
CA HIS A 240 47.72 -19.84 24.06
C HIS A 240 48.07 -19.51 25.53
N SER A 241 47.29 -18.64 26.19
CA SER A 241 47.47 -18.29 27.61
C SER A 241 46.68 -19.20 28.56
N THR A 242 45.66 -19.92 28.07
CA THR A 242 44.92 -20.93 28.84
C THR A 242 45.58 -22.33 28.85
N GLU A 243 46.58 -22.57 28.01
CA GLU A 243 47.26 -23.87 27.87
C GLU A 243 48.68 -23.86 28.47
N LYS A 244 48.85 -23.24 29.65
CA LYS A 244 50.04 -23.52 30.48
C LYS A 244 49.76 -24.73 31.36
N PRO A 245 50.46 -25.87 31.19
CA PRO A 245 50.28 -27.02 32.05
C PRO A 245 50.75 -26.69 33.48
N ASN A 246 49.89 -26.96 34.46
CA ASN A 246 50.28 -27.01 35.86
C ASN A 246 51.41 -28.03 36.01
N LYS A 247 52.64 -27.56 36.22
CA LYS A 247 53.75 -28.39 36.70
C LYS A 247 53.56 -28.60 38.20
N LEU A 248 53.30 -29.85 38.58
CA LEU A 248 53.64 -30.45 39.86
C LEU A 248 54.37 -31.76 39.56
#